data_AF-A0A7G1NPN6-F1
#
_entry.id   AF-A0A7G1NPN6-F1
#
_cell.length_a   1.000
_cell.length_b   1.000
_cell.length_c   1.000
_cell.angle_alpha   90.00
_cell.angle_beta   90.00
_cell.angle_gamma   90.00
#
_symmetry.space_group_name_H-M   'P 1'
#
loop_
_entity.id
_entity.type
_entity.pdbx_description
1 polymer ?
#
loop_
_entity_poly.entity_id
_entity_poly.type
_entity_poly.pdbx_seq_one_letter_code
_entity_poly.pdbx_strand_id
1 'polypeptide(L)'
;MGDQDTSIKTTREVRDRLRTLAGERGTTMNDLLADLVARELTETEKQQRVEQALEEVRQATGVTVSDGARARARSFLQHLGQEHHAA
;
A
#
# COMPACT_ATOMS: atom_id res chain seq x y z
N MET A 1 11.14 12.92 20.41
CA MET A 1 11.87 11.75 20.92
C MET A 1 12.73 11.25 19.77
N GLY A 2 14.03 11.09 19.98
CA GLY A 2 14.99 10.88 18.89
C GLY A 2 14.69 9.61 18.12
N ASP A 3 14.54 9.76 16.81
CA ASP A 3 14.49 8.64 15.88
C ASP A 3 15.81 7.89 16.03
N GLN A 4 15.76 6.67 16.58
CA GLN A 4 16.96 5.86 16.72
C GLN A 4 17.33 5.38 15.32
N ASP A 5 18.39 5.92 14.75
CA ASP A 5 18.96 5.42 13.51
C ASP A 5 19.22 3.92 13.65
N THR A 6 18.46 3.11 12.92
CA THR A 6 18.60 1.65 12.91
C THR A 6 19.40 1.21 11.68
N SER A 7 20.32 0.26 11.88
CA SER A 7 21.15 -0.24 10.79
C SER A 7 20.50 -1.45 10.12
N ILE A 8 20.09 -1.29 8.86
CA ILE A 8 19.54 -2.37 8.04
C ILE A 8 20.69 -3.01 7.25
N LYS A 9 20.92 -4.30 7.47
CA LYS A 9 21.90 -5.07 6.66
C LYS A 9 21.28 -5.38 5.30
N THR A 10 21.99 -5.03 4.24
CA THR A 10 21.58 -5.29 2.86
C THR A 10 22.80 -5.62 1.98
N THR A 11 22.56 -6.07 0.75
CA THR A 11 23.64 -6.32 -0.20
C THR A 11 24.17 -5.01 -0.78
N ARG A 12 25.42 -5.03 -1.27
CA ARG A 12 26.05 -3.87 -1.91
C ARG A 12 25.25 -3.38 -3.12
N GLU A 13 24.74 -4.31 -3.91
CA GLU A 13 23.94 -4.01 -5.11
C GLU A 13 22.66 -3.26 -4.76
N VAL A 14 21.92 -3.71 -3.73
CA VAL A 14 20.69 -3.05 -3.28
C VAL A 14 20.99 -1.65 -2.76
N ARG A 15 22.04 -1.47 -1.96
CA ARG A 15 22.47 -0.16 -1.46
C ARG A 15 22.82 0.81 -2.60
N ASP A 16 23.61 0.35 -3.57
CA ASP A 16 24.07 1.20 -4.66
C ASP A 16 22.90 1.60 -5.57
N ARG A 17 21.94 0.69 -5.80
CA ARG A 17 20.68 0.99 -6.50
C ARG A 17 19.80 1.98 -5.73
N LEU A 18 19.64 1.79 -4.42
CA LEU A 18 18.86 2.70 -3.55
C LEU A 18 19.45 4.11 -3.58
N ARG A 19 20.78 4.23 -3.55
CA ARG A 19 21.48 5.52 -3.67
C ARG A 19 21.20 6.20 -5.00
N THR A 20 21.24 5.47 -6.11
CA THR A 20 20.91 6.04 -7.43
C THR A 20 19.47 6.54 -7.47
N LEU A 21 18.52 5.72 -7.02
CA LEU A 21 17.09 6.08 -7.00
C LEU A 21 16.81 7.30 -6.11
N ALA A 22 17.46 7.39 -4.95
CA ALA A 22 17.34 8.55 -4.06
C ALA A 22 17.91 9.81 -4.74
N GLY A 23 19.07 9.69 -5.40
CA GLY A 23 19.68 10.78 -6.16
C GLY A 23 18.81 11.29 -7.30
N GLU A 24 18.20 10.39 -8.08
CA GLU A 24 17.28 10.75 -9.17
C GLU A 24 16.03 11.49 -8.68
N ARG A 25 15.57 11.17 -7.46
CA ARG A 25 14.36 11.77 -6.86
C ARG A 25 14.67 13.00 -5.99
N GLY A 26 15.94 13.36 -5.83
CA GLY A 26 16.37 14.45 -4.95
C GLY A 26 16.05 14.21 -3.47
N THR A 27 15.93 12.94 -3.04
CA THR A 27 15.63 12.55 -1.65
C THR A 27 16.83 11.88 -1.01
N THR A 28 16.78 11.62 0.30
CA THR A 28 17.75 10.73 0.94
C THR A 28 17.35 9.26 0.77
N MET A 29 18.30 8.35 0.96
CA MET A 29 18.02 6.91 1.01
C MET A 29 17.01 6.56 2.11
N ASN A 30 17.05 7.26 3.24
CA ASN A 30 16.12 7.05 4.35
C ASN A 30 14.70 7.52 3.98
N ASP A 31 14.57 8.70 3.38
CA ASP A 31 13.27 9.21 2.90
C ASP A 31 12.65 8.29 1.84
N LEU A 32 13.47 7.78 0.93
CA LEU A 32 13.00 6.83 -0.09
C LEU A 32 12.53 5.51 0.54
N LEU A 33 13.24 5.03 1.55
CA LEU A 33 12.84 3.82 2.27
C LEU A 33 11.55 4.07 3.07
N ALA A 34 11.42 5.23 3.71
CA ALA A 34 10.22 5.63 4.44
C ALA A 34 9.00 5.75 3.53
N ASP A 35 9.14 6.38 2.35
CA ASP A 35 8.09 6.46 1.33
C ASP A 35 7.70 5.06 0.81
N LEU A 36 8.68 4.17 0.59
CA LEU A 36 8.41 2.81 0.16
C LEU A 36 7.63 2.01 1.21
N VAL A 37 8.04 2.09 2.47
CA VAL A 37 7.36 1.42 3.59
C VAL A 37 5.96 2.02 3.82
N ALA A 38 5.79 3.33 3.63
CA ALA A 38 4.49 3.98 3.76
C ALA A 38 3.50 3.56 2.65
N ARG A 39 4.01 3.19 1.47
CA ARG A 39 3.19 2.75 0.33
C ARG A 39 2.87 1.26 0.35
N GLU A 40 3.86 0.44 0.68
CA GLU A 40 3.74 -1.01 0.71
C GLU A 40 3.13 -1.45 2.05
N LEU A 41 1.81 -1.41 2.13
CA LEU A 41 1.08 -1.98 3.25
C LEU A 41 1.33 -3.48 3.33
N THR A 42 1.58 -3.99 4.54
CA THR A 42 1.62 -5.43 4.79
C THR A 42 0.25 -6.06 4.58
N GLU A 43 0.20 -7.38 4.38
CA GLU A 43 -1.07 -8.11 4.25
C GLU A 43 -1.96 -7.93 5.47
N THR A 44 -1.37 -7.86 6.67
CA THR A 44 -2.09 -7.60 7.92
C THR A 44 -2.71 -6.20 7.92
N GLU A 45 -1.96 -5.17 7.54
CA GLU A 45 -2.48 -3.79 7.48
C GLU A 45 -3.55 -3.64 6.40
N LYS A 46 -3.40 -4.31 5.25
CA LYS A 46 -4.46 -4.37 4.24
C LYS A 46 -5.73 -4.98 4.80
N GLN A 47 -5.61 -6.08 5.55
CA GLN A 47 -6.76 -6.74 6.17
C GLN A 47 -7.44 -5.82 7.21
N GLN A 48 -6.66 -5.15 8.07
CA GLN A 48 -7.19 -4.18 9.02
C GLN A 48 -7.94 -3.04 8.32
N ARG A 49 -7.38 -2.53 7.21
CA ARG A 49 -8.01 -1.46 6.43
C ARG A 49 -9.34 -1.91 5.80
N VAL A 50 -9.40 -3.18 5.37
CA VAL A 50 -10.64 -3.80 4.90
C VAL A 50 -11.67 -3.87 6.03
N GLU A 51 -11.28 -4.33 7.22
CA GLU A 51 -12.18 -4.41 8.37
C GLU A 51 -12.71 -3.03 8.78
N GLN A 52 -11.84 -2.02 8.81
CA GLN A 52 -12.21 -0.63 9.07
C GLN A 52 -13.19 -0.10 8.01
N ALA A 53 -12.93 -0.33 6.72
CA ALA A 53 -13.84 0.10 5.67
C ALA A 53 -15.22 -0.59 5.77
N LEU A 54 -15.25 -1.88 6.13
CA LEU A 54 -16.51 -2.60 6.34
C LEU A 54 -17.28 -2.07 7.54
N GLU A 55 -16.58 -1.73 8.61
CA GLU A 55 -17.15 -1.06 9.78
C GLU A 55 -17.75 0.29 9.38
N GLU A 56 -17.00 1.13 8.68
CA GLU A 56 -17.46 2.44 8.22
C GLU A 56 -18.69 2.33 7.32
N VAL A 57 -18.70 1.38 6.37
CA VAL A 57 -19.87 1.12 5.52
C VAL A 57 -21.05 0.68 6.37
N ARG A 58 -20.85 -0.19 7.36
CA ARG A 58 -21.92 -0.61 8.26
C ARG A 58 -22.46 0.56 9.08
N GLN A 59 -21.59 1.44 9.60
CA GLN A 59 -21.99 2.63 10.35
C GLN A 59 -22.76 3.63 9.46
N ALA A 60 -22.30 3.83 8.23
CA ALA A 60 -22.89 4.81 7.31
C ALA A 60 -24.21 4.33 6.68
N THR A 61 -24.34 3.03 6.40
CA THR A 61 -25.48 2.47 5.64
C THR A 61 -26.40 1.57 6.47
N GLY A 62 -25.96 1.13 7.65
CA GLY A 62 -26.66 0.14 8.46
C GLY A 62 -26.62 -1.28 7.89
N VAL A 63 -25.95 -1.50 6.75
CA VAL A 63 -25.91 -2.80 6.06
C VAL A 63 -24.59 -3.50 6.32
N THR A 64 -24.66 -4.76 6.73
CA THR A 64 -23.48 -5.63 6.79
C THR A 64 -23.17 -6.15 5.39
N VAL A 65 -22.00 -5.79 4.86
CA VAL A 65 -21.57 -6.26 3.54
C VAL A 65 -21.18 -7.74 3.65
N SER A 66 -21.88 -8.59 2.90
CA SER A 66 -21.54 -10.02 2.81
C SER A 66 -20.35 -10.28 1.90
N ASP A 67 -19.64 -11.38 2.12
CA ASP A 67 -18.51 -11.78 1.28
C ASP A 67 -18.91 -11.97 -0.20
N GLY A 68 -20.13 -12.45 -0.45
CA GLY A 68 -20.67 -12.55 -1.81
C GLY A 68 -20.86 -11.19 -2.49
N ALA A 69 -21.26 -10.15 -1.75
CA ALA A 69 -21.34 -8.79 -2.29
C ALA A 69 -19.94 -8.22 -2.59
N ARG A 70 -18.95 -8.49 -1.73
CA ARG A 70 -17.55 -8.09 -1.93
C ARG A 70 -16.93 -8.77 -3.15
N ALA A 71 -17.20 -10.05 -3.36
CA ALA A 71 -16.71 -10.78 -4.53
C ALA A 71 -17.25 -10.17 -5.83
N ARG A 72 -18.55 -9.85 -5.89
CA ARG A 72 -19.15 -9.19 -7.05
C ARG A 72 -18.56 -7.80 -7.29
N ALA A 73 -18.38 -7.00 -6.24
CA ALA A 73 -17.75 -5.68 -6.34
C ALA A 73 -16.31 -5.78 -6.88
N ARG A 74 -15.53 -6.76 -6.41
CA ARG A 74 -14.16 -7.01 -6.92
C ARG A 74 -14.18 -7.34 -8.41
N SER A 75 -15.03 -8.27 -8.84
CA SER A 75 -15.14 -8.63 -10.25
C SER A 75 -15.55 -7.41 -11.09
N PHE A 76 -16.50 -6.61 -10.62
CA PHE A 76 -16.92 -5.39 -11.32
C PHE A 76 -15.78 -4.37 -11.49
N LEU A 77 -15.04 -4.08 -10.42
CA LEU A 77 -13.88 -3.17 -10.46
C LEU A 77 -12.76 -3.68 -11.38
N GLN A 78 -12.53 -5.00 -11.42
CA GLN A 78 -11.56 -5.60 -12.33
C GLN A 78 -11.96 -5.39 -13.79
N HIS A 79 -13.24 -5.57 -14.13
CA HIS A 79 -13.72 -5.33 -15.50
C HIS A 79 -13.60 -3.85 -15.90
N LEU A 80 -14.01 -2.92 -15.04
CA LEU A 80 -13.87 -1.48 -15.28
C LEU A 80 -12.41 -1.05 -15.53
N GLY A 81 -11.47 -1.63 -14.79
CA GLY A 81 -10.03 -1.36 -14.97
C GLY A 81 -9.49 -1.87 -16.31
N GLN A 82 -10.06 -2.93 -16.88
CA GLN A 82 -9.67 -3.42 -18.21
C GLN A 82 -10.22 -2.55 -19.33
N GLU A 83 -11.45 -2.05 -19.19
CA GLU A 83 -12.06 -1.17 -20.19
C GLU A 83 -11.34 0.18 -20.29
N HIS A 84 -10.85 0.72 -19.16
CA HIS A 84 -10.08 1.97 -19.15
C HIS A 84 -8.64 1.85 -19.69
N HIS A 85 -8.05 0.66 -19.71
CA HIS A 85 -6.69 0.46 -20.24
C HIS A 85 -6.66 0.15 -21.75
N ALA A 86 -7.84 -0.06 -22.35
CA ALA A 86 -8.04 -0.35 -23.77
C ALA A 86 -8.46 0.89 -24.61
N ALA A 87 -8.54 2.07 -23.99
CA ALA A 87 -8.93 3.34 -24.61
C ALA A 87 -7.74 4.31 -24.75
#